data_AF-A0A7J3LJU0-F1
#
_entry.id   AF-A0A7J3LJU0-F1
#
_cell.length_a   1.000
_cell.length_b   1.000
_cell.length_c   1.000
_cell.angle_alpha   90.00
_cell.angle_beta   90.00
_cell.angle_gamma   90.00
#
_symmetry.space_group_name_H-M   'P 1'
#
loop_
_entity.id
_entity.type
_entity.pdbx_description
1 polymer ?
#
loop_
_entity_poly.entity_id
_entity_poly.type
_entity_poly.pdbx_seq_one_letter_code
_entity_poly.pdbx_strand_id
1 'polypeptide(L)'
;MKIAVVGKAKEKNIFLEKKFKAAGFSVDRIEPEIVICYGGDGTFLYNERKYPGIPKLLMRGRNICRLCQSISIHSMIERLKKGKYRIQEFPMLEARLKNKIYHCANDFVIRNIHPARALRFSVTVDNKKLGTMIGDGVVISTPFGSTGYYKSITRDSFTKGIGIAFNNNIERINHLVLPEDSIISVKVERDRAHFSIDNQRKVEILSMGDKATVRKSRRKIRVIRLQ
;
A
#
# COMPACT_ATOMS: atom_id res chain seq x y z
N MET A 1 -21.60 11.15 13.52
CA MET A 1 -20.40 10.62 12.85
C MET A 1 -19.54 9.86 13.86
N LYS A 2 -19.37 8.56 13.63
CA LYS A 2 -18.51 7.63 14.36
C LYS A 2 -17.09 7.66 13.80
N ILE A 3 -16.09 7.78 14.67
CA ILE A 3 -14.69 7.81 14.27
C ILE A 3 -13.86 6.81 15.06
N ALA A 4 -12.76 6.35 14.46
CA ALA A 4 -11.67 5.71 15.18
C ALA A 4 -10.41 6.58 15.06
N VAL A 5 -9.71 6.84 16.16
CA VAL A 5 -8.41 7.51 16.13
C VAL A 5 -7.30 6.49 16.34
N VAL A 6 -6.39 6.37 15.37
CA VAL A 6 -5.32 5.38 15.43
C VAL A 6 -3.99 5.96 14.95
N GLY A 7 -2.97 5.77 15.76
CA GLY A 7 -1.60 6.19 15.49
C GLY A 7 -0.61 5.45 16.39
N LYS A 8 0.69 5.60 16.10
CA LYS A 8 1.74 4.94 16.91
C LYS A 8 1.87 5.53 18.32
N ALA A 9 1.61 6.83 18.48
CA ALA A 9 1.74 7.54 19.75
C ALA A 9 0.43 7.48 20.56
N LYS A 10 0.37 6.57 21.55
CA LYS A 10 -0.84 6.33 22.36
C LYS A 10 -1.40 7.60 23.01
N GLU A 11 -0.54 8.42 23.63
CA GLU A 11 -0.94 9.67 24.29
C GLU A 11 -1.59 10.66 23.31
N LYS A 12 -1.05 10.78 22.10
CA LYS A 12 -1.62 11.64 21.06
C LYS A 12 -2.97 11.13 20.57
N ASN A 13 -3.15 9.80 20.46
CA ASN A 13 -4.45 9.23 20.11
C ASN A 13 -5.51 9.59 21.18
N ILE A 14 -5.18 9.44 22.46
CA ILE A 14 -6.09 9.77 23.58
C ILE A 14 -6.45 11.27 23.55
N PHE A 15 -5.44 12.13 23.35
CA PHE A 15 -5.66 13.58 23.23
C PHE A 15 -6.61 13.93 22.08
N LEU A 16 -6.40 13.34 20.90
CA LEU A 16 -7.25 13.56 19.74
C LEU A 16 -8.67 13.04 19.97
N GLU A 17 -8.83 11.85 20.53
CA GLU A 17 -10.16 11.32 20.88
C GLU A 17 -10.93 12.26 21.81
N LYS A 18 -10.28 12.82 22.84
CA LYS A 18 -10.90 13.83 23.71
C LYS A 18 -11.36 15.07 22.93
N LYS A 19 -10.54 15.59 22.02
CA LYS A 19 -10.88 16.77 21.19
C LYS A 19 -12.04 16.49 20.23
N PHE A 20 -12.06 15.33 19.58
CA PHE A 20 -13.16 14.94 18.71
C PHE A 20 -14.45 14.69 19.49
N LYS A 21 -14.40 14.02 20.66
CA LYS A 21 -15.55 13.85 21.53
C LYS A 21 -16.15 15.19 21.98
N ALA A 22 -15.31 16.12 22.43
CA ALA A 22 -15.75 17.47 22.81
C ALA A 22 -16.41 18.24 21.65
N ALA A 23 -16.09 17.90 20.40
CA ALA A 23 -16.69 18.50 19.22
C ALA A 23 -17.98 17.80 18.73
N GLY A 24 -18.43 16.74 19.41
CA GLY A 24 -19.67 16.00 19.12
C GLY A 24 -19.49 14.73 18.29
N PHE A 25 -18.27 14.22 18.12
CA PHE A 25 -18.04 12.94 17.44
C PHE A 25 -18.14 11.77 18.41
N SER A 26 -18.66 10.63 17.96
CA SER A 26 -18.63 9.38 18.72
C SER A 26 -17.37 8.59 18.39
N VAL A 27 -16.69 8.03 19.40
CA VAL A 27 -15.51 7.18 19.17
C VAL A 27 -15.96 5.72 19.15
N ASP A 28 -15.89 5.10 17.97
CA ASP A 28 -16.24 3.71 17.73
C ASP A 28 -15.04 3.03 17.06
N ARG A 29 -14.40 2.09 17.77
CA ARG A 29 -13.23 1.35 17.28
C ARG A 29 -13.58 0.01 16.63
N ILE A 30 -14.87 -0.31 16.57
CA ILE A 30 -15.39 -1.55 15.96
C ILE A 30 -15.92 -1.21 14.58
N GLU A 31 -16.83 -0.23 14.49
CA GLU A 31 -17.49 0.19 13.25
C GLU A 31 -17.42 1.70 13.02
N PRO A 32 -16.21 2.26 12.79
CA PRO A 32 -16.07 3.68 12.47
C PRO A 32 -16.56 3.99 11.05
N GLU A 33 -17.15 5.17 10.87
CA GLU A 33 -17.42 5.74 9.54
C GLU A 33 -16.17 6.38 8.95
N ILE A 34 -15.28 6.90 9.80
CA ILE A 34 -14.01 7.52 9.42
C ILE A 34 -12.89 7.07 10.36
N VAL A 35 -11.71 6.79 9.80
CA VAL A 35 -10.50 6.54 10.58
C VAL A 35 -9.56 7.75 10.52
N ILE A 36 -9.27 8.33 11.68
CA ILE A 36 -8.29 9.39 11.85
C ILE A 36 -6.92 8.76 12.10
N CYS A 37 -6.04 8.84 11.11
CA CYS A 37 -4.71 8.25 11.13
C CYS A 37 -3.68 9.28 11.62
N TYR A 38 -3.17 9.16 12.85
CA TYR A 38 -2.11 10.04 13.35
C TYR A 38 -0.71 9.42 13.09
N GLY A 39 0.00 9.93 12.09
CA GLY A 39 1.33 9.42 11.71
C GLY A 39 1.68 9.68 10.25
N GLY A 40 2.41 8.74 9.64
CA GLY A 40 2.81 8.79 8.23
C GLY A 40 2.11 7.75 7.36
N ASP A 41 2.60 7.54 6.14
CA ASP A 41 2.03 6.60 5.17
C ASP A 41 1.99 5.15 5.71
N GLY A 42 2.98 4.73 6.51
CA GLY A 42 2.95 3.42 7.18
C GLY A 42 1.81 3.28 8.21
N THR A 43 1.40 4.38 8.86
CA THR A 43 0.22 4.39 9.74
C THR A 43 -1.05 4.22 8.92
N PHE A 44 -1.12 4.81 7.72
CA PHE A 44 -2.25 4.61 6.82
C PHE A 44 -2.38 3.15 6.38
N LEU A 45 -1.29 2.53 5.91
CA LEU A 45 -1.31 1.12 5.49
C LEU A 45 -1.70 0.17 6.63
N TYR A 46 -1.21 0.44 7.85
CA TYR A 46 -1.63 -0.30 9.04
C TYR A 46 -3.15 -0.20 9.27
N ASN A 47 -3.70 1.01 9.16
CA ASN A 47 -5.13 1.24 9.35
C ASN A 47 -5.98 0.70 8.19
N GLU A 48 -5.45 0.60 6.97
CA GLU A 48 -6.15 -0.05 5.86
C GLU A 48 -6.33 -1.54 6.10
N ARG A 49 -5.35 -2.19 6.73
CA ARG A 49 -5.49 -3.59 7.15
C ARG A 49 -6.49 -3.76 8.30
N LYS A 50 -6.50 -2.82 9.24
CA LYS A 50 -7.38 -2.89 10.42
C LYS A 50 -8.83 -2.50 10.10
N TYR A 51 -9.04 -1.52 9.24
CA TYR A 51 -10.34 -0.99 8.83
C TYR A 51 -10.42 -0.91 7.30
N PRO A 52 -10.51 -2.05 6.61
CA PRO A 52 -10.46 -2.09 5.15
C PRO A 52 -11.60 -1.30 4.52
N GLY A 53 -11.29 -0.47 3.52
CA GLY A 53 -12.28 0.32 2.77
C GLY A 53 -12.90 1.51 3.52
N ILE A 54 -12.72 1.62 4.84
CA ILE A 54 -13.21 2.78 5.61
C ILE A 54 -12.41 4.03 5.23
N PRO A 55 -13.05 5.17 4.91
CA PRO A 55 -12.36 6.42 4.61
C PRO A 55 -11.39 6.85 5.71
N LYS A 56 -10.17 7.21 5.29
CA LYS A 56 -9.08 7.57 6.20
C LYS A 56 -8.64 9.00 6.01
N LEU A 57 -8.55 9.74 7.11
CA LEU A 57 -7.96 11.06 7.16
C LEU A 57 -6.59 10.98 7.83
N LEU A 58 -5.52 11.35 7.12
CA LEU A 58 -4.19 11.38 7.72
C LEU A 58 -3.89 12.74 8.36
N MET A 59 -3.43 12.66 9.60
CA MET A 59 -2.91 13.77 10.39
C MET A 59 -1.40 13.63 10.54
N ARG A 60 -0.69 14.74 10.31
CA ARG A 60 0.78 14.75 10.36
C ARG A 60 1.29 14.56 11.79
N GLY A 61 2.22 13.61 11.96
CA GLY A 61 3.13 13.54 13.10
C GLY A 61 4.47 14.24 12.81
N ARG A 62 5.53 13.92 13.57
CA ARG A 62 6.88 14.55 13.46
C ARG A 62 7.65 14.30 12.13
N ASN A 63 7.16 13.44 11.22
CA ASN A 63 7.90 13.01 10.01
C ASN A 63 7.27 13.48 8.68
N ILE A 64 7.99 13.31 7.57
CA ILE A 64 7.49 13.47 6.20
C ILE A 64 6.34 12.48 5.97
N CYS A 65 5.19 12.98 5.54
CA CYS A 65 3.99 12.21 5.25
C CYS A 65 3.30 12.83 4.03
N ARG A 66 3.35 12.14 2.88
CA ARG A 66 2.82 12.66 1.61
C ARG A 66 1.31 12.88 1.67
N LEU A 67 0.62 12.01 2.40
CA LEU A 67 -0.83 12.00 2.46
C LEU A 67 -1.42 12.92 3.54
N CYS A 68 -0.57 13.50 4.39
CA CYS A 68 -0.98 14.30 5.52
C CYS A 68 -1.31 15.73 5.11
N GLN A 69 -2.43 16.24 5.60
CA GLN A 69 -2.83 17.63 5.40
C GLN A 69 -2.24 18.51 6.52
N SER A 70 -1.61 19.61 6.14
CA SER A 70 -1.00 20.56 7.09
C SER A 70 -2.02 21.57 7.59
N ILE A 71 -2.99 21.10 8.39
CA ILE A 71 -4.04 21.94 8.97
C ILE A 71 -4.13 21.75 10.49
N SER A 72 -4.64 22.77 11.18
CA SER A 72 -4.89 22.68 12.62
C SER A 72 -6.00 21.66 12.93
N ILE A 73 -5.93 21.05 14.12
CA ILE A 73 -6.95 20.10 14.60
C ILE A 73 -8.33 20.77 14.64
N HIS A 74 -8.40 22.05 15.02
CA HIS A 74 -9.66 22.79 15.06
C HIS A 74 -10.27 22.94 13.66
N SER A 75 -9.49 23.39 12.68
CA SER A 75 -9.96 23.50 11.28
C SER A 75 -10.38 22.13 10.71
N MET A 76 -9.68 21.06 11.08
CA MET A 76 -10.01 19.71 10.66
C MET A 76 -11.38 19.27 11.17
N ILE A 77 -11.59 19.43 12.47
CA ILE A 77 -12.86 19.13 13.15
C ILE A 77 -13.99 19.93 12.50
N GLU A 78 -13.82 21.23 12.31
CA GLU A 78 -14.83 22.09 11.70
C GLU A 78 -15.19 21.66 10.28
N ARG A 79 -14.19 21.34 9.45
CA ARG A 79 -14.40 20.89 8.06
C ARG A 79 -15.10 19.53 8.02
N LEU A 80 -14.71 18.59 8.88
CA LEU A 80 -15.39 17.30 8.99
C LEU A 80 -16.86 17.46 9.42
N LYS A 81 -17.14 18.30 10.43
CA LYS A 81 -18.51 18.56 10.89
C LYS A 81 -19.39 19.17 9.79
N LYS A 82 -18.83 20.10 9.02
CA LYS A 82 -19.53 20.78 7.92
C LYS A 82 -19.58 19.96 6.63
N GLY A 83 -19.08 18.72 6.63
CA GLY A 83 -19.01 17.90 5.41
C GLY A 83 -18.08 18.47 4.33
N LYS A 84 -17.19 19.40 4.67
CA LYS A 84 -16.24 20.06 3.74
C LYS A 84 -15.04 19.17 3.47
N TYR A 85 -15.30 18.01 2.89
CA TYR A 85 -14.28 17.07 2.44
C TYR A 85 -14.78 16.25 1.27
N ARG A 86 -13.83 15.71 0.50
CA ARG A 86 -14.09 14.69 -0.52
C ARG A 86 -13.38 13.40 -0.17
N ILE A 87 -13.98 12.28 -0.58
CA ILE A 87 -13.35 10.97 -0.51
C ILE A 87 -12.71 10.71 -1.87
N GLN A 88 -11.39 10.57 -1.87
CA GLN A 88 -10.62 10.16 -3.04
C GLN A 88 -10.36 8.65 -2.97
N GLU A 89 -10.80 7.91 -3.98
CA GLU A 89 -10.55 6.48 -4.09
C GLU A 89 -9.27 6.20 -4.89
N PHE A 90 -8.50 5.19 -4.50
CA PHE A 90 -7.36 4.70 -5.27
C PHE A 90 -7.46 3.18 -5.46
N PRO A 91 -7.06 2.66 -6.63
CA PRO A 91 -7.07 1.23 -6.90
C PRO A 91 -6.07 0.48 -6.03
N MET A 92 -6.43 -0.75 -5.66
CA MET A 92 -5.55 -1.71 -5.00
C MET A 92 -5.18 -2.84 -5.97
N LEU A 93 -4.13 -3.59 -5.65
CA LEU A 93 -3.85 -4.87 -6.31
C LEU A 93 -4.30 -6.04 -5.43
N GLU A 94 -4.61 -7.15 -6.09
CA GLU A 94 -4.83 -8.46 -5.51
C GLU A 94 -3.71 -9.39 -6.00
N ALA A 95 -3.15 -10.19 -5.10
CA ALA A 95 -2.27 -11.29 -5.43
C ALA A 95 -2.86 -12.61 -4.96
N ARG A 96 -2.90 -13.59 -5.86
CA ARG A 96 -3.18 -14.99 -5.55
C ARG A 96 -1.87 -15.73 -5.40
N LEU A 97 -1.70 -16.38 -4.25
CA LEU A 97 -0.57 -17.23 -3.95
C LEU A 97 -1.08 -18.49 -3.27
N LYS A 98 -0.90 -19.64 -3.93
CA LYS A 98 -1.49 -20.92 -3.50
C LYS A 98 -3.01 -20.74 -3.33
N ASN A 99 -3.56 -21.09 -2.17
CA ASN A 99 -4.98 -20.95 -1.86
C ASN A 99 -5.34 -19.64 -1.15
N LYS A 100 -4.40 -18.69 -1.05
CA LYS A 100 -4.58 -17.43 -0.33
C LYS A 100 -4.67 -16.25 -1.30
N ILE A 101 -5.47 -15.26 -0.90
CA ILE A 101 -5.65 -14.00 -1.61
C ILE A 101 -5.15 -12.87 -0.71
N TYR A 102 -4.30 -12.02 -1.27
CA TYR A 102 -3.75 -10.84 -0.60
C TYR A 102 -4.15 -9.59 -1.34
N HIS A 103 -4.23 -8.48 -0.62
CA HIS A 103 -4.49 -7.16 -1.18
C HIS A 103 -3.40 -6.18 -0.75
N CYS A 104 -3.00 -5.30 -1.66
CA CYS A 104 -2.06 -4.22 -1.36
C CYS A 104 -2.54 -2.88 -1.89
N ALA A 105 -2.30 -1.84 -1.11
CA ALA A 105 -2.53 -0.45 -1.44
C ALA A 105 -1.30 0.17 -2.12
N ASN A 106 -0.08 -0.23 -1.75
CA ASN A 106 1.16 0.22 -2.35
C ASN A 106 1.67 -0.79 -3.38
N ASP A 107 2.18 -1.93 -2.89
CA ASP A 107 2.94 -2.85 -3.72
C ASP A 107 3.00 -4.26 -3.13
N PHE A 108 3.22 -5.21 -4.04
CA PHE A 108 3.75 -6.53 -3.74
C PHE A 108 5.21 -6.57 -4.13
N VAL A 109 6.04 -7.16 -3.27
CA VAL A 109 7.47 -7.32 -3.53
C VAL A 109 7.83 -8.79 -3.43
N ILE A 110 8.47 -9.30 -4.48
CA ILE A 110 9.08 -10.63 -4.50
C ILE A 110 10.58 -10.42 -4.53
N ARG A 111 11.28 -10.81 -3.46
CA ARG A 111 12.71 -10.53 -3.28
C ARG A 111 13.46 -11.73 -2.71
N ASN A 112 14.75 -11.86 -3.01
CA ASN A 112 15.64 -12.84 -2.40
C ASN A 112 15.52 -12.87 -0.86
N ILE A 113 15.54 -14.08 -0.28
CA ILE A 113 15.56 -14.24 1.19
C ILE A 113 16.90 -13.78 1.76
N HIS A 114 17.98 -14.22 1.12
CA HIS A 114 19.33 -13.93 1.57
C HIS A 114 19.90 -12.81 0.71
N PRO A 115 20.32 -11.67 1.30
CA PRO A 115 20.84 -10.53 0.55
C PRO A 115 22.15 -10.81 -0.20
N ALA A 116 22.76 -11.98 0.02
CA ALA A 116 24.00 -12.41 -0.64
C ALA A 116 23.75 -13.31 -1.87
N ARG A 117 22.48 -13.62 -2.20
CA ARG A 117 22.12 -14.52 -3.30
C ARG A 117 21.10 -13.87 -4.21
N ALA A 118 21.39 -13.82 -5.50
CA ALA A 118 20.41 -13.39 -6.50
C ALA A 118 19.28 -14.43 -6.62
N LEU A 119 18.05 -13.94 -6.72
CA LEU A 119 16.87 -14.72 -7.06
C LEU A 119 16.82 -14.95 -8.57
N ARG A 120 16.42 -16.16 -9.00
CA ARG A 120 16.03 -16.42 -10.38
C ARG A 120 14.53 -16.56 -10.46
N PHE A 121 13.87 -15.73 -11.26
CA PHE A 121 12.43 -15.68 -11.36
C PHE A 121 11.99 -15.35 -12.79
N SER A 122 10.83 -15.82 -13.21
CA SER A 122 10.23 -15.43 -14.48
C SER A 122 9.01 -14.54 -14.26
N VAL A 123 8.79 -13.63 -15.21
CA VAL A 123 7.59 -12.78 -15.23
C VAL A 123 6.83 -13.01 -16.53
N THR A 124 5.52 -13.15 -16.39
CA THR A 124 4.56 -13.28 -17.49
C THR A 124 3.52 -12.18 -17.34
N VAL A 125 3.24 -11.46 -18.41
CA VAL A 125 2.18 -10.45 -18.48
C VAL A 125 1.19 -10.88 -19.55
N ASP A 126 -0.08 -10.99 -19.20
CA ASP A 126 -1.16 -11.33 -20.15
C ASP A 126 -0.83 -12.56 -21.01
N ASN A 127 -0.38 -13.62 -20.34
CA ASN A 127 0.08 -14.90 -20.91
C ASN A 127 1.34 -14.84 -21.79
N LYS A 128 1.99 -13.68 -21.93
CA LYS A 128 3.27 -13.53 -22.64
C LYS A 128 4.42 -13.49 -21.63
N LYS A 129 5.35 -14.44 -21.74
CA LYS A 129 6.55 -14.48 -20.88
C LYS A 129 7.48 -13.34 -21.28
N LEU A 130 7.78 -12.42 -20.35
CA LEU A 130 8.75 -11.35 -20.57
C LEU A 130 10.18 -11.90 -20.58
N GLY A 131 10.45 -12.88 -19.74
CA GLY A 131 11.76 -13.51 -19.63
C GLY A 131 11.98 -14.19 -18.30
N THR A 132 13.19 -14.70 -18.11
CA THR A 132 13.70 -15.15 -16.82
C THR A 132 14.77 -14.15 -16.38
N MET A 133 14.60 -13.57 -15.20
CA MET A 133 15.50 -12.57 -14.64
C MET A 133 16.33 -13.17 -13.52
N ILE A 134 17.52 -12.59 -13.33
CA ILE A 134 18.42 -12.87 -12.21
C ILE A 134 18.75 -11.53 -11.57
N GLY A 135 18.40 -11.39 -10.29
CA GLY A 135 18.62 -10.16 -9.52
C GLY A 135 18.08 -10.27 -8.10
N ASP A 136 17.89 -9.15 -7.42
CA ASP A 136 17.32 -9.18 -6.07
C ASP A 136 15.82 -9.48 -6.08
N GLY A 137 15.09 -9.05 -7.12
CA GLY A 137 13.65 -9.32 -7.20
C GLY A 137 12.84 -8.35 -8.06
N VAL A 138 11.55 -8.30 -7.81
CA VAL A 138 10.57 -7.48 -8.54
C VAL A 138 9.55 -6.84 -7.60
N VAL A 139 9.18 -5.59 -7.92
CA VAL A 139 8.13 -4.81 -7.27
C VAL A 139 6.98 -4.63 -8.25
N ILE A 140 5.77 -4.99 -7.83
CA ILE A 140 4.53 -4.75 -8.58
C ILE A 140 3.71 -3.74 -7.79
N SER A 141 3.50 -2.55 -8.34
CA SER A 141 3.02 -1.38 -7.60
C SER A 141 1.69 -0.85 -8.16
N THR A 142 0.86 -0.30 -7.28
CA THR A 142 -0.29 0.54 -7.63
C THR A 142 0.17 1.95 -7.97
N PRO A 143 -0.69 2.79 -8.59
CA PRO A 143 -0.42 4.22 -8.71
C PRO A 143 -0.23 4.93 -7.36
N PHE A 144 -0.88 4.43 -6.30
CA PHE A 144 -0.75 5.00 -4.96
C PHE A 144 0.63 4.67 -4.34
N GLY A 145 1.13 3.46 -4.57
CA GLY A 145 2.45 2.98 -4.15
C GLY A 145 3.60 3.41 -5.04
N SER A 146 3.33 3.92 -6.24
CA SER A 146 4.36 4.29 -7.22
C SER A 146 5.39 5.28 -6.67
N THR A 147 4.98 6.14 -5.73
CA THR A 147 5.87 7.11 -5.06
C THR A 147 6.71 6.52 -3.93
N GLY A 148 6.53 5.24 -3.61
CA GLY A 148 7.21 4.48 -2.56
C GLY A 148 8.40 3.68 -3.12
N TYR A 149 8.37 2.36 -2.96
CA TYR A 149 9.51 1.52 -3.32
C TYR A 149 9.78 1.51 -4.82
N TYR A 150 8.73 1.56 -5.63
CA TYR A 150 8.83 1.71 -7.08
C TYR A 150 9.71 2.91 -7.46
N LYS A 151 9.38 4.12 -6.99
CA LYS A 151 10.16 5.34 -7.23
C LYS A 151 11.60 5.25 -6.73
N SER A 152 11.86 4.55 -5.63
CA SER A 152 13.24 4.37 -5.14
C SER A 152 14.11 3.59 -6.12
N ILE A 153 13.53 2.64 -6.86
CA ILE A 153 14.23 1.79 -7.83
C ILE A 153 14.27 2.46 -9.21
N THR A 154 13.15 3.02 -9.66
CA THR A 154 12.99 3.51 -11.04
C THR A 154 13.29 4.99 -11.20
N ARG A 155 13.28 5.76 -10.10
CA ARG A 155 13.23 7.23 -10.08
C ARG A 155 12.00 7.83 -10.76
N ASP A 156 11.01 7.00 -11.06
CA ASP A 156 9.80 7.34 -11.79
C ASP A 156 8.55 7.09 -10.93
N SER A 157 7.40 7.63 -11.34
CA SER A 157 6.10 7.40 -10.73
C SER A 157 4.98 7.54 -11.75
N PHE A 158 3.88 6.81 -11.54
CA PHE A 158 2.76 6.79 -12.46
C PHE A 158 1.44 7.00 -11.72
N THR A 159 0.43 7.47 -12.45
CA THR A 159 -0.89 7.83 -11.93
C THR A 159 -2.01 6.88 -12.36
N LYS A 160 -1.76 6.04 -13.37
CA LYS A 160 -2.69 5.02 -13.90
C LYS A 160 -1.93 3.75 -14.28
N GLY A 161 -2.62 2.60 -14.22
CA GLY A 161 -2.04 1.30 -14.59
C GLY A 161 -1.40 0.55 -13.43
N ILE A 162 -0.58 -0.45 -13.77
CA ILE A 162 0.18 -1.29 -12.82
C ILE A 162 1.66 -1.18 -13.16
N GLY A 163 2.48 -0.77 -12.18
CA GLY A 163 3.92 -0.64 -12.37
C GLY A 163 4.64 -1.96 -12.06
N ILE A 164 5.59 -2.36 -12.91
CA ILE A 164 6.56 -3.42 -12.62
C ILE A 164 7.96 -2.80 -12.62
N ALA A 165 8.70 -2.99 -11.52
CA ALA A 165 10.09 -2.55 -11.41
C ALA A 165 10.98 -3.70 -10.94
N PHE A 166 12.17 -3.82 -11.53
CA PHE A 166 13.11 -4.88 -11.21
C PHE A 166 14.25 -4.36 -10.35
N ASN A 167 14.65 -5.12 -9.33
CA ASN A 167 15.62 -4.71 -8.33
C ASN A 167 16.96 -5.41 -8.55
N ASN A 168 18.04 -4.63 -8.75
CA ASN A 168 19.42 -5.12 -8.91
C ASN A 168 19.53 -6.32 -9.86
N ASN A 169 18.91 -6.22 -11.04
CA ASN A 169 19.03 -7.26 -12.06
C ASN A 169 20.41 -7.22 -12.73
N ILE A 170 20.92 -8.40 -13.09
CA ILE A 170 22.16 -8.55 -13.86
C ILE A 170 22.02 -7.88 -15.23
N GLU A 171 20.93 -8.17 -15.93
CA GLU A 171 20.60 -7.51 -17.19
C GLU A 171 19.89 -6.18 -16.94
N ARG A 172 20.19 -5.19 -17.79
CA ARG A 172 19.52 -3.90 -17.75
C ARG A 172 18.11 -4.04 -18.31
N ILE A 173 17.12 -4.07 -17.43
CA ILE A 173 15.70 -4.17 -17.77
C ILE A 173 14.98 -2.92 -17.28
N ASN A 174 14.27 -2.23 -18.18
CA ASN A 174 13.48 -1.06 -17.82
C ASN A 174 12.24 -1.47 -17.01
N HIS A 175 11.77 -0.55 -16.16
CA HIS A 175 10.45 -0.70 -15.56
C HIS A 175 9.34 -0.60 -16.61
N LEU A 176 8.19 -1.18 -16.28
CA LEU A 176 7.00 -1.13 -17.11
C LEU A 176 5.86 -0.45 -16.35
N VAL A 177 4.98 0.23 -17.08
CA VAL A 177 3.66 0.65 -16.61
C VAL A 177 2.63 0.03 -17.55
N LEU A 178 1.87 -0.92 -17.03
CA LEU A 178 0.92 -1.73 -17.77
C LEU A 178 -0.50 -1.18 -17.65
N PRO A 179 -1.42 -1.53 -18.58
CA PRO A 179 -2.85 -1.35 -18.40
C PRO A 179 -3.35 -1.88 -17.05
N GLU A 180 -4.43 -1.28 -16.54
CA GLU A 180 -4.93 -1.58 -15.19
C GLU A 180 -5.62 -2.96 -15.07
N ASP A 181 -5.96 -3.57 -16.19
CA ASP A 181 -6.57 -4.89 -16.33
C ASP A 181 -5.56 -6.01 -16.57
N SER A 182 -4.27 -5.68 -16.76
CA SER A 182 -3.22 -6.66 -16.97
C SER A 182 -3.09 -7.65 -15.80
N ILE A 183 -2.76 -8.89 -16.14
CA ILE A 183 -2.48 -9.98 -15.22
C ILE A 183 -0.99 -10.28 -15.24
N ILE A 184 -0.33 -10.08 -14.09
CA ILE A 184 1.10 -10.30 -13.91
C ILE A 184 1.31 -11.59 -13.12
N SER A 185 2.07 -12.54 -13.66
CA SER A 185 2.51 -13.72 -12.92
C SER A 185 4.01 -13.68 -12.68
N VAL A 186 4.43 -13.93 -11.44
CA VAL A 186 5.84 -14.07 -11.07
C VAL A 186 6.06 -15.46 -10.51
N LYS A 187 6.96 -16.23 -11.13
CA LYS A 187 7.29 -17.58 -10.70
C LYS A 187 8.75 -17.65 -10.25
N VAL A 188 9.00 -18.28 -9.11
CA VAL A 188 10.37 -18.54 -8.64
C VAL A 188 10.94 -19.73 -9.41
N GLU A 189 12.03 -19.50 -10.14
CA GLU A 189 12.68 -20.54 -10.95
C GLU A 189 13.88 -21.16 -10.22
N ARG A 190 14.51 -20.45 -9.28
CA ARG A 190 15.56 -20.99 -8.40
C ARG A 190 15.62 -20.23 -7.07
N ASP A 191 16.10 -20.91 -6.03
CA ASP A 191 16.19 -20.43 -4.64
C ASP A 191 14.79 -20.24 -4.01
N ARG A 192 14.69 -19.36 -3.01
CA ARG A 192 13.46 -19.00 -2.31
C ARG A 192 13.34 -17.48 -2.32
N ALA A 193 12.11 -16.98 -2.24
CA ALA A 193 11.83 -15.56 -2.19
C ALA A 193 10.90 -15.20 -1.02
N HIS A 194 11.10 -14.01 -0.46
CA HIS A 194 10.09 -13.32 0.34
C HIS A 194 9.04 -12.73 -0.59
N PHE A 195 7.77 -12.99 -0.30
CA PHE A 195 6.62 -12.27 -0.82
C PHE A 195 6.10 -11.33 0.26
N SER A 196 6.32 -10.03 0.10
CA SER A 196 5.89 -9.00 1.04
C SER A 196 4.81 -8.10 0.45
N ILE A 197 4.02 -7.52 1.35
CA ILE A 197 2.78 -6.79 1.06
C ILE A 197 2.79 -5.52 1.90
N ASP A 198 2.66 -4.31 1.32
CA ASP A 198 2.41 -3.05 2.05
C ASP A 198 3.21 -2.83 3.36
N ASN A 199 4.54 -3.01 3.29
CA ASN A 199 5.47 -2.89 4.41
C ASN A 199 5.03 -3.70 5.67
N GLN A 200 4.39 -4.85 5.46
CA GLN A 200 4.02 -5.77 6.53
C GLN A 200 5.27 -6.49 7.07
N ARG A 201 5.27 -6.73 8.39
CA ARG A 201 6.35 -7.49 9.05
C ARG A 201 6.32 -8.97 8.71
N LYS A 202 5.12 -9.54 8.57
CA LYS A 202 4.95 -10.91 8.11
C LYS A 202 5.09 -10.93 6.58
N VAL A 203 5.92 -11.86 6.11
CA VAL A 203 6.12 -12.16 4.69
C VAL A 203 5.78 -13.62 4.46
N GLU A 204 5.29 -13.93 3.27
CA GLU A 204 5.13 -15.31 2.84
C GLU A 204 6.43 -15.77 2.16
N ILE A 205 6.70 -17.07 2.19
CA ILE A 205 7.87 -17.64 1.53
C ILE A 205 7.44 -18.39 0.28
N LEU A 206 8.04 -18.01 -0.85
CA LEU A 206 7.94 -18.72 -2.12
C LEU A 206 9.12 -19.67 -2.26
N SER A 207 8.84 -20.94 -2.51
CA SER A 207 9.84 -21.93 -2.92
C SER A 207 9.97 -21.98 -4.43
N MET A 208 11.02 -22.64 -4.93
CA MET A 208 11.14 -22.96 -6.36
C MET A 208 9.84 -23.60 -6.89
N GLY A 209 9.36 -23.09 -8.03
CA GLY A 209 8.10 -23.50 -8.63
C GLY A 209 6.87 -22.71 -8.17
N ASP A 210 6.91 -22.06 -7.01
CA ASP A 210 5.80 -21.25 -6.53
C ASP A 210 5.57 -20.03 -7.44
N LYS A 211 4.28 -19.69 -7.64
CA LYS A 211 3.83 -18.60 -8.50
C LYS A 211 2.88 -17.68 -7.75
N ALA A 212 3.14 -16.37 -7.84
CA ALA A 212 2.21 -15.33 -7.42
C ALA A 212 1.56 -14.69 -8.67
N THR A 213 0.23 -14.62 -8.71
CA THR A 213 -0.53 -13.97 -9.79
C THR A 213 -1.17 -12.71 -9.28
N VAL A 214 -0.80 -11.56 -9.85
CA VAL A 214 -1.19 -10.21 -9.44
C VAL A 214 -2.07 -9.57 -10.51
N ARG A 215 -3.11 -8.86 -10.07
CA ARG A 215 -4.01 -8.07 -10.92
C ARG A 215 -4.68 -6.96 -10.10
N LYS A 216 -5.42 -6.08 -10.76
CA LYS A 216 -6.26 -5.09 -10.07
C LYS A 216 -7.29 -5.76 -9.15
N SER A 217 -7.39 -5.27 -7.92
CA SER A 217 -8.39 -5.71 -6.97
C SER A 217 -9.73 -5.01 -7.20
N ARG A 218 -10.83 -5.68 -6.79
CA ARG A 218 -12.14 -5.02 -6.63
C ARG A 218 -12.17 -4.07 -5.42
N ARG A 219 -11.22 -4.20 -4.49
CA ARG A 219 -11.08 -3.32 -3.33
C ARG A 219 -10.38 -2.01 -3.74
N LYS A 220 -10.70 -0.95 -3.00
CA LYS A 220 -10.09 0.37 -3.14
C LYS A 220 -9.76 0.91 -1.77
N ILE A 221 -8.70 1.72 -1.70
CA ILE A 221 -8.47 2.55 -0.52
C ILE A 221 -9.22 3.88 -0.68
N ARG A 222 -9.65 4.44 0.44
CA ARG A 222 -10.41 5.70 0.49
C ARG A 222 -9.69 6.71 1.37
N VAL A 223 -9.31 7.84 0.78
CA VAL A 223 -8.56 8.90 1.46
C VAL A 223 -9.39 10.17 1.51
N ILE A 224 -9.55 10.72 2.71
CA ILE A 224 -10.25 11.99 2.92
C ILE A 224 -9.32 13.16 2.58
N ARG A 225 -9.82 14.08 1.75
CA ARG A 225 -9.21 15.38 1.43
C ARG A 225 -10.14 16.48 1.92
N LEU A 226 -9.68 17.30 2.85
CA LEU A 226 -10.49 18.41 3.37
C LEU A 226 -10.44 19.54 2.33
N GLN A 227 -11.57 20.22 2.15
CA GLN A 227 -11.75 21.33 1.21
C GLN A 227 -11.70 22.65 1.94
#